data_AF-A0A7W2TVJ9-F1
#
_entry.id   AF-A0A7W2TVJ9-F1
#
_cell.length_a   1.000
_cell.length_b   1.000
_cell.length_c   1.000
_cell.angle_alpha   90.00
_cell.angle_beta   90.00
_cell.angle_gamma   90.00
#
_symmetry.space_group_name_H-M   'P 1'
#
loop_
_entity.id
_entity.type
_entity.pdbx_description
1 polymer ?
#
loop_
_entity_poly.entity_id
_entity_poly.type
_entity_poly.pdbx_seq_one_letter_code
_entity_poly.pdbx_strand_id
1 'polypeptide(L)'
;MDALTLTRHILQTNLQLDAVSSFQRDTALLGAIPEFNSLTITSILASIEDETGCEIYDDEISGEIFESVGSLADFIEAKMS
;
A
#
# COMPACT_ATOMS: atom_id res chain seq x y z
N MET A 1 -6.44 -14.43 -2.37
CA MET A 1 -6.65 -13.07 -1.84
C MET A 1 -6.18 -12.11 -2.92
N ASP A 2 -7.03 -11.22 -3.39
CA ASP A 2 -6.63 -10.20 -4.37
C ASP A 2 -5.68 -9.20 -3.70
N ALA A 3 -4.59 -8.85 -4.38
CA ALA A 3 -3.61 -7.88 -3.87
C ALA A 3 -4.28 -6.55 -3.51
N LEU A 4 -5.24 -6.10 -4.30
CA LEU A 4 -6.03 -4.89 -4.04
C LEU A 4 -6.77 -4.92 -2.68
N THR A 5 -7.32 -6.07 -2.31
CA THR A 5 -8.03 -6.25 -1.04
C THR A 5 -7.04 -6.17 0.12
N LEU A 6 -5.87 -6.79 -0.04
CA LEU A 6 -4.80 -6.74 0.95
C LEU A 6 -4.26 -5.31 1.13
N THR A 7 -3.97 -4.61 0.02
CA THR A 7 -3.54 -3.21 0.02
C THR A 7 -4.52 -2.34 0.81
N ARG A 8 -5.82 -2.48 0.54
CA ARG A 8 -6.86 -1.73 1.24
C ARG A 8 -6.92 -2.07 2.72
N HIS A 9 -6.75 -3.33 3.08
CA HIS A 9 -6.71 -3.75 4.48
C HIS A 9 -5.53 -3.12 5.22
N ILE A 10 -4.33 -3.19 4.64
CA ILE A 10 -3.10 -2.61 5.22
C ILE A 10 -3.24 -1.09 5.35
N LEU A 11 -3.72 -0.42 4.29
CA LEU A 11 -3.97 1.02 4.31
C LEU A 11 -5.02 1.39 5.37
N GLN A 12 -6.11 0.63 5.51
CA GLN A 12 -7.15 0.89 6.50
C GLN A 12 -6.60 0.77 7.92
N THR A 13 -5.78 -0.23 8.20
CA THR A 13 -5.16 -0.45 9.51
C THR A 13 -4.14 0.64 9.85
N ASN A 14 -3.32 1.03 8.88
CA ASN A 14 -2.24 2.01 9.10
C ASN A 14 -2.76 3.46 9.14
N LEU A 15 -3.70 3.81 8.25
CA LEU A 15 -4.28 5.16 8.18
C LEU A 15 -5.44 5.34 9.18
N GLN A 16 -6.01 4.26 9.72
CA GLN A 16 -7.21 4.31 10.57
C GLN A 16 -8.39 5.04 9.91
N LEU A 17 -8.50 4.94 8.58
CA LEU A 17 -9.52 5.60 7.77
C LEU A 17 -10.58 4.59 7.31
N ASP A 18 -11.84 4.84 7.66
CA ASP A 18 -12.99 4.04 7.16
C ASP A 18 -13.15 4.16 5.63
N ALA A 19 -12.73 5.28 5.04
CA ALA A 19 -12.90 5.58 3.61
C ALA A 19 -12.02 4.72 2.68
N VAL A 20 -11.02 4.01 3.22
CA VAL A 20 -10.11 3.14 2.44
C VAL A 20 -10.89 1.99 1.78
N SER A 21 -12.01 1.60 2.37
CA SER A 21 -12.94 0.62 1.81
C SER A 21 -13.66 1.08 0.52
N SER A 22 -13.52 2.35 0.12
CA SER A 22 -13.97 2.85 -1.18
C SER A 22 -12.84 3.10 -2.17
N PHE A 23 -11.57 2.87 -1.77
CA PHE A 23 -10.45 3.12 -2.66
C PHE A 23 -10.45 2.14 -3.84
N GLN A 24 -10.31 2.69 -5.03
CA GLN A 24 -10.18 1.95 -6.28
C GLN A 24 -8.75 2.08 -6.80
N ARG A 25 -8.41 1.32 -7.84
CA ARG A 25 -7.05 1.37 -8.44
C ARG A 25 -6.64 2.77 -8.89
N ASP A 26 -7.61 3.59 -9.29
CA ASP A 26 -7.43 4.98 -9.74
C ASP A 26 -7.27 5.99 -8.58
N THR A 27 -7.46 5.55 -7.33
CA THR A 27 -7.32 6.43 -6.17
C THR A 27 -5.85 6.72 -5.90
N ALA A 28 -5.47 7.99 -6.04
CA ALA A 28 -4.15 8.48 -5.65
C ALA A 28 -3.93 8.33 -4.14
N LEU A 29 -2.74 7.92 -3.72
CA LEU A 29 -2.35 7.82 -2.32
C LEU A 29 -1.44 8.99 -1.94
N LEU A 30 -0.33 9.12 -2.67
CA LEU A 30 0.65 10.18 -2.45
C LEU A 30 0.07 11.52 -2.89
N GLY A 31 0.02 12.47 -1.95
CA GLY A 31 -0.52 13.82 -2.17
C GLY A 31 -2.04 13.94 -2.05
N ALA A 32 -2.80 12.85 -2.18
CA ALA A 32 -4.26 12.85 -1.98
C ALA A 32 -4.67 12.57 -0.53
N ILE A 33 -3.87 11.78 0.20
CA ILE A 33 -4.15 11.45 1.60
C ILE A 33 -3.13 12.16 2.49
N PRO A 34 -3.56 13.11 3.34
CA PRO A 34 -2.64 13.84 4.22
C PRO A 34 -2.01 12.95 5.30
N GLU A 35 -2.67 11.86 5.69
CA GLU A 35 -2.15 10.86 6.64
C GLU A 35 -1.09 9.93 6.03
N PHE A 36 -0.95 9.93 4.69
CA PHE A 36 0.06 9.15 4.00
C PHE A 36 1.41 9.88 4.06
N ASN A 37 2.13 9.64 5.15
CA ASN A 37 3.43 10.25 5.44
C ASN A 37 4.54 9.18 5.47
N SER A 38 5.81 9.61 5.56
CA SER A 38 6.96 8.70 5.61
C SER A 38 6.92 7.66 6.74
N LEU A 39 6.31 7.99 7.90
CA LEU A 39 6.16 7.04 9.01
C LEU A 39 5.10 5.97 8.67
N THR A 40 3.96 6.39 8.13
CA THR A 40 2.90 5.46 7.70
C THR A 40 3.38 4.56 6.58
N ILE A 41 4.20 5.07 5.64
CA ILE A 41 4.81 4.28 4.57
C ILE A 41 5.65 3.14 5.15
N THR A 42 6.54 3.41 6.10
CA THR A 42 7.34 2.37 6.75
C THR A 42 6.48 1.29 7.42
N SER A 43 5.39 1.66 8.10
CA SER A 43 4.48 0.68 8.71
C SER A 43 3.66 -0.12 7.69
N ILE A 44 3.24 0.51 6.59
CA ILE A 44 2.58 -0.18 5.47
C ILE A 44 3.52 -1.20 4.86
N LEU A 45 4.78 -0.81 4.58
CA LEU A 45 5.80 -1.70 4.04
C LEU A 45 6.02 -2.91 4.94
N ALA A 46 6.25 -2.69 6.24
CA ALA A 46 6.42 -3.77 7.19
C ALA A 46 5.19 -4.71 7.26
N SER A 47 3.98 -4.16 7.12
CA SER A 47 2.75 -4.96 7.06
C SER A 47 2.65 -5.78 5.77
N ILE A 48 3.10 -5.23 4.64
CA ILE A 48 3.16 -5.95 3.37
C ILE A 48 4.16 -7.09 3.47
N GLU A 49 5.35 -6.85 4.02
CA GLU A 49 6.37 -7.88 4.23
C GLU A 49 5.86 -9.02 5.11
N ASP A 50 5.14 -8.70 6.19
CA ASP A 50 4.55 -9.70 7.11
C ASP A 50 3.46 -10.54 6.41
N GLU A 51 2.55 -9.90 5.67
CA GLU A 51 1.43 -10.58 5.00
C GLU A 51 1.87 -11.38 3.76
N THR A 52 2.84 -10.86 3.01
CA THR A 52 3.35 -11.51 1.79
C THR A 52 4.52 -12.46 2.07
N GLY A 53 5.19 -12.32 3.21
CA GLY A 53 6.42 -13.04 3.54
C GLY A 53 7.61 -12.65 2.67
N CYS A 54 7.52 -11.55 1.92
CA CYS A 54 8.59 -11.03 1.08
C CYS A 54 9.39 -9.95 1.81
N GLU A 55 10.62 -9.71 1.36
CA GLU A 55 11.46 -8.60 1.82
C GLU A 55 11.35 -7.47 0.77
N ILE A 56 11.07 -6.24 1.22
CA ILE A 56 10.98 -5.05 0.37
C ILE A 56 12.21 -4.17 0.66
N TYR A 57 13.06 -4.00 -0.34
CA TYR A 57 14.23 -3.11 -0.21
C TYR A 57 13.86 -1.66 -0.50
N ASP A 58 14.55 -0.72 0.17
CA ASP A 58 14.41 0.73 -0.05
C ASP A 58 14.60 1.14 -1.51
N ASP A 59 15.42 0.39 -2.27
CA ASP A 59 15.65 0.61 -3.71
C ASP A 59 14.44 0.23 -4.58
N GLU A 60 13.62 -0.74 -4.13
CA GLU A 60 12.36 -1.10 -4.80
C GLU A 60 11.23 -0.10 -4.48
N ILE A 61 11.41 0.68 -3.41
CA ILE A 61 10.43 1.62 -2.92
C ILE A 61 10.55 2.93 -3.70
N SER A 62 9.90 2.98 -4.87
CA SER A 62 9.81 4.19 -5.68
C SER A 62 8.57 5.03 -5.37
N GLY A 63 8.60 6.34 -5.63
CA GLY A 63 7.41 7.20 -5.47
C GLY A 63 6.21 6.74 -6.33
N GLU A 64 6.48 6.04 -7.43
CA GLU A 64 5.49 5.53 -8.39
C GLU A 64 4.62 4.39 -7.81
N ILE A 65 5.18 3.51 -6.95
CA ILE A 65 4.39 2.45 -6.29
C ILE A 65 3.38 3.03 -5.29
N PHE A 66 3.64 4.22 -4.77
CA PHE A 66 2.72 4.93 -3.88
C PHE A 66 1.91 6.02 -4.57
N GLU A 67 2.01 6.15 -5.89
CA GLU A 67 1.25 7.16 -6.61
C GLU A 67 -0.25 6.89 -6.45
N SER A 68 -0.66 5.63 -6.61
CA SER A 68 -2.06 5.19 -6.53
C SER A 68 -2.19 3.82 -5.86
N VAL A 69 -3.40 3.53 -5.36
CA VAL A 69 -3.73 2.20 -4.79
C VAL A 69 -3.53 1.08 -5.81
N GLY A 70 -3.76 1.36 -7.09
CA GLY A 70 -3.49 0.41 -8.17
C GLY A 70 -2.03 0.01 -8.25
N SER A 71 -1.11 0.98 -8.22
CA SER A 71 0.34 0.74 -8.28
C SER A 71 0.83 -0.06 -7.07
N LEU A 72 0.33 0.26 -5.87
CA LEU A 72 0.70 -0.47 -4.66
C LEU A 72 0.15 -1.90 -4.67
N ALA A 73 -1.07 -2.09 -5.19
CA ALA A 73 -1.66 -3.41 -5.36
C ALA A 73 -0.90 -4.26 -6.39
N ASP A 74 -0.49 -3.67 -7.51
CA ASP A 74 0.31 -4.35 -8.54
C ASP A 74 1.66 -4.81 -7.97
N PHE A 75 2.32 -3.95 -7.18
CA PHE A 75 3.55 -4.29 -6.48
C PHE A 75 3.36 -5.47 -5.50
N ILE A 76 2.30 -5.45 -4.71
CA ILE A 76 1.96 -6.54 -3.79
C ILE A 76 1.66 -7.83 -4.56
N GLU A 77 0.90 -7.74 -5.66
CA GLU A 77 0.59 -8.88 -6.53
C GLU A 77 1.86 -9.51 -7.10
N ALA A 78 2.81 -8.69 -7.53
CA ALA A 78 4.11 -9.14 -8.02
C ALA A 78 4.94 -9.86 -6.94
N LYS A 79 4.86 -9.43 -5.67
CA LYS A 79 5.54 -10.10 -4.54
C LYS A 79 4.86 -11.40 -4.12
N MET A 80 3.54 -11.50 -4.27
CA MET A 80 2.78 -12.71 -3.93
C MET A 80 2.82 -13.81 -5.01
N SER A 81 3.35 -13.51 -6.19
CA SER A 81 3.35 -14.41 -7.37
C SER A 81 4.50 -15.43 -7.39
#